data_AF-A0A4V1YJ62-F1
#
_entry.id   AF-A0A4V1YJ62-F1
#
_cell.length_a   1.000
_cell.length_b   1.000
_cell.length_c   1.000
_cell.angle_alpha   90.00
_cell.angle_beta   90.00
_cell.angle_gamma   90.00
#
_symmetry.space_group_name_H-M   'P 1'
#
loop_
_entity.id
_entity.type
_entity.pdbx_description
1 polymer ?
#
loop_
_entity_poly.entity_id
_entity_poly.type
_entity_poly.pdbx_seq_one_letter_code
_entity_poly.pdbx_strand_id
1 'polypeptide(L)'
;MDTMEPAQTPAEIRETLEGTQKGGVKNSIRNCLTVFQRDPLFRGALRLNLLTEQIDIVKPLGWERTSTTLTDMDMNYLLLYLEE
;
A
#
# COMPACT_ATOMS: atom_id res chain seq x y z
N MET A 1 -4.92 -7.35 23.13
CA MET A 1 -4.08 -8.31 22.39
C MET A 1 -4.39 -8.08 20.92
N ASP A 2 -3.58 -7.30 20.22
CA ASP A 2 -3.70 -7.13 18.78
C ASP A 2 -3.45 -8.49 18.13
N THR A 3 -4.51 -9.13 17.65
CA THR A 3 -4.43 -10.28 16.78
C THR A 3 -3.75 -9.83 15.48
N MET A 4 -2.42 -9.96 15.44
CA MET A 4 -1.63 -9.72 14.24
C MET A 4 -2.03 -10.77 13.20
N GLU A 5 -3.02 -10.44 12.37
CA GLU A 5 -3.36 -11.18 11.16
C GLU A 5 -2.07 -11.46 10.38
N PRO A 6 -1.83 -12.73 9.96
CA PRO A 6 -0.62 -13.11 9.24
C PRO A 6 -0.47 -12.25 7.98
N ALA A 7 0.78 -11.95 7.62
CA ALA A 7 1.07 -11.22 6.40
C ALA A 7 0.53 -12.03 5.20
N GLN A 8 -0.49 -11.51 4.52
CA GLN A 8 -1.17 -12.19 3.42
C GLN A 8 -0.35 -11.97 2.14
N THR A 9 -0.32 -12.99 1.27
CA THR A 9 0.31 -12.87 -0.04
C THR A 9 -0.49 -11.91 -0.94
N PRO A 10 0.13 -11.26 -1.93
CA PRO A 10 -0.59 -10.39 -2.87
C PRO A 10 -1.79 -11.07 -3.54
N ALA A 11 -1.70 -12.39 -3.80
CA ALA A 11 -2.79 -13.18 -4.36
C ALA A 11 -4.01 -13.29 -3.42
N GLU A 12 -3.77 -13.57 -2.13
CA GLU A 12 -4.83 -13.63 -1.10
C GLU A 12 -5.47 -12.26 -0.88
N ILE A 13 -4.67 -11.20 -0.92
CA ILE A 13 -5.18 -9.83 -0.81
C ILE A 13 -6.11 -9.54 -1.98
N ARG A 14 -5.72 -9.88 -3.21
CA ARG A 14 -6.55 -9.71 -4.42
C ARG A 14 -7.91 -10.40 -4.33
N GLU A 15 -8.00 -11.59 -3.73
CA GLU A 15 -9.28 -12.27 -3.50
C GLU A 15 -10.20 -11.50 -2.52
N THR A 16 -9.62 -10.73 -1.60
CA THR A 16 -10.38 -9.94 -0.62
C THR A 16 -10.78 -8.55 -1.11
N LEU A 17 -10.28 -8.12 -2.26
CA LEU A 17 -10.62 -6.81 -2.83
C LEU A 17 -12.01 -6.86 -3.48
N GLU A 18 -12.80 -5.79 -3.28
CA GLU A 18 -14.09 -5.67 -3.95
C GLU A 18 -13.89 -5.65 -5.47
N GLY A 19 -14.56 -6.57 -6.17
CA GLY A 19 -14.65 -6.59 -7.62
C GLY A 19 -15.63 -5.55 -8.16
N THR A 20 -15.35 -5.07 -9.36
CA THR A 20 -16.29 -4.35 -10.20
C THR A 20 -17.26 -5.34 -10.86
N GLN A 21 -18.41 -4.85 -11.32
CA GLN A 21 -19.41 -5.66 -12.02
C GLN A 21 -18.88 -6.31 -13.33
N LYS A 22 -17.70 -5.89 -13.81
CA LYS A 22 -17.02 -6.45 -14.98
C LYS A 22 -15.90 -7.45 -14.63
N GLY A 23 -15.77 -7.84 -13.37
CA GLY A 23 -14.78 -8.85 -12.92
C GLY A 23 -13.37 -8.32 -12.65
N GLY A 24 -13.11 -7.02 -12.81
CA GLY A 24 -11.84 -6.39 -12.41
C GLY A 24 -11.87 -5.87 -10.98
N VAL A 25 -10.72 -5.66 -10.33
CA VAL A 25 -10.64 -5.07 -8.99
C VAL A 25 -11.14 -3.61 -9.02
N LYS A 26 -11.98 -3.23 -8.07
CA LYS A 26 -12.49 -1.85 -7.96
C LYS A 26 -11.41 -0.94 -7.39
N ASN A 27 -11.06 0.12 -8.11
CA ASN A 27 -10.21 1.19 -7.60
C ASN A 27 -10.99 2.07 -6.59
N SER A 28 -11.22 1.54 -5.40
CA SER A 28 -11.88 2.24 -4.30
C SER A 28 -10.87 2.54 -3.19
N ILE A 29 -11.08 3.65 -2.46
CA ILE A 29 -10.24 4.01 -1.30
C ILE A 29 -10.16 2.84 -0.30
N ARG A 30 -11.27 2.12 -0.11
CA ARG A 30 -11.32 0.94 0.76
C ARG A 30 -10.38 -0.17 0.28
N ASN A 31 -10.40 -0.51 -1.00
CA ASN A 31 -9.51 -1.52 -1.58
C ASN A 31 -8.05 -1.08 -1.50
N CYS A 32 -7.74 0.18 -1.83
CA CYS A 32 -6.38 0.71 -1.70
C CYS A 32 -5.89 0.60 -0.25
N LEU A 33 -6.70 1.03 0.74
CA LEU A 33 -6.37 0.90 2.16
C LEU A 33 -6.16 -0.55 2.58
N THR A 34 -6.98 -1.48 2.09
CA THR A 34 -6.82 -2.91 2.36
C THR A 34 -5.47 -3.42 1.87
N VAL A 35 -5.03 -3.04 0.65
CA VAL A 35 -3.70 -3.41 0.15
C VAL A 35 -2.61 -2.80 1.02
N PHE A 36 -2.67 -1.50 1.32
CA PHE A 36 -1.65 -0.84 2.17
C PHE A 36 -1.57 -1.43 3.59
N GLN A 37 -2.66 -1.99 4.13
CA GLN A 37 -2.70 -2.58 5.47
C GLN A 37 -2.30 -4.05 5.49
N ARG A 38 -2.64 -4.81 4.46
CA ARG A 38 -2.46 -6.27 4.42
C ARG A 38 -1.18 -6.69 3.71
N ASP A 39 -0.74 -5.93 2.71
CA ASP A 39 0.45 -6.24 1.93
C ASP A 39 1.70 -6.16 2.82
N PRO A 40 2.51 -7.24 2.92
CA PRO A 40 3.71 -7.27 3.73
C PRO A 40 4.70 -6.14 3.39
N LEU A 41 4.77 -5.75 2.12
CA LEU A 41 5.64 -4.70 1.61
C LEU A 41 5.19 -3.33 2.11
N PHE A 42 3.89 -3.05 2.02
CA PHE A 42 3.33 -1.74 2.37
C PHE A 42 2.92 -1.60 3.84
N ARG A 43 2.68 -2.72 4.53
CA ARG A 43 2.17 -2.73 5.91
C ARG A 43 3.13 -2.00 6.83
N GLY A 44 2.71 -0.81 7.25
CA GLY A 44 3.50 0.08 8.10
C GLY A 44 4.71 0.71 7.42
N ALA A 45 4.78 0.68 6.09
CA ALA A 45 5.76 1.43 5.32
C ALA A 45 5.41 2.92 5.24
N LEU A 46 4.13 3.27 5.15
CA LEU A 46 3.67 4.67 5.12
C LEU A 46 3.27 5.14 6.52
N ARG A 47 3.77 6.30 6.93
CA ARG A 47 3.47 6.93 8.21
C ARG A 47 3.24 8.43 8.03
N LEU A 48 2.24 8.97 8.71
CA LEU A 48 2.05 10.42 8.80
C LEU A 48 3.10 11.00 9.74
N ASN A 49 3.90 11.92 9.22
CA ASN A 49 4.81 12.73 10.00
C ASN A 49 4.04 13.91 10.60
N LEU A 50 3.92 13.94 11.93
CA LEU A 50 3.16 14.96 12.65
C LEU A 50 3.87 16.33 12.68
N LEU A 51 5.18 16.38 12.41
CA LEU A 51 5.93 17.63 12.39
C LEU A 51 5.75 18.37 11.06
N THR A 52 5.71 17.63 9.95
CA THR A 52 5.65 18.18 8.59
C THR A 52 4.28 18.04 7.95
N GLU A 53 3.36 17.31 8.58
CA GLU A 53 2.04 16.90 8.07
C GLU A 53 2.10 16.10 6.75
N GLN A 54 3.27 15.56 6.41
CA GLN A 54 3.50 14.79 5.20
C GLN A 54 3.52 13.29 5.47
N ILE A 55 3.29 12.49 4.44
CA ILE A 55 3.46 11.03 4.53
C ILE A 55 4.92 10.71 4.29
N ASP A 56 5.57 10.02 5.22
CA ASP A 56 6.91 9.48 5.07
C ASP A 56 6.83 7.97 4.83
N ILE A 57 7.70 7.48 3.96
CA ILE A 57 7.96 6.05 3.82
C ILE A 57 9.13 5.67 4.73
N VAL A 58 8.85 4.83 5.73
CA VAL A 58 9.77 4.44 6.79
C VAL A 58 10.36 3.04 6.60
N LYS A 59 10.01 2.36 5.49
CA LYS A 59 10.53 1.04 5.11
C LYS A 59 11.09 1.07 3.69
N PRO A 60 12.10 0.24 3.39
CA PRO A 60 12.57 0.07 2.02
C PRO A 60 11.49 -0.64 1.18
N LEU A 61 11.01 0.03 0.13
CA LEU A 61 10.01 -0.52 -0.80
C LEU A 61 10.64 -1.14 -2.07
N GLY A 62 11.97 -1.18 -2.15
CA GLY A 62 12.70 -1.86 -3.24
C GLY A 62 13.22 -0.95 -4.36
N TRP A 63 12.80 0.32 -4.41
CA TRP A 63 13.40 1.33 -5.29
C TRP A 63 14.29 2.31 -4.51
N GLU A 64 15.25 2.91 -5.22
CA GLU A 64 16.16 3.91 -4.63
C GLU A 64 15.42 5.22 -4.36
N ARG A 65 15.69 5.79 -3.17
CA ARG A 65 15.06 7.03 -2.71
C ARG A 65 16.10 7.94 -2.08
N THR A 66 15.98 9.23 -2.37
CA THR A 66 16.80 10.30 -1.79
C THR A 66 16.13 10.99 -0.61
N SER A 67 14.80 10.86 -0.47
CA SER A 67 14.02 11.44 0.63
C SER A 67 13.15 10.38 1.30
N THR A 68 12.85 10.57 2.58
CA THR A 68 11.87 9.75 3.32
C THR A 68 10.45 10.09 2.92
N THR A 69 10.19 11.36 2.63
CA THR A 69 8.87 11.89 2.27
C THR A 69 8.35 11.29 0.98
N LEU A 70 7.06 10.93 0.97
CA LEU A 70 6.34 10.41 -0.18
C LEU A 70 6.32 11.47 -1.30
N THR A 71 6.82 11.10 -2.47
CA THR A 71 6.87 11.96 -3.65
C THR A 71 5.95 11.47 -4.76
N ASP A 72 5.70 12.30 -5.78
CA ASP A 72 4.95 11.89 -6.97
C ASP A 72 5.58 10.70 -7.69
N MET A 73 6.91 10.58 -7.64
CA MET A 73 7.62 9.44 -8.21
C MET A 73 7.31 8.15 -7.46
N ASP A 74 7.24 8.19 -6.12
CA ASP A 74 6.83 7.04 -5.31
C ASP A 74 5.40 6.63 -5.63
N MET A 75 4.50 7.59 -5.85
CA MET A 75 3.12 7.30 -6.25
C MET A 75 3.04 6.56 -7.58
N ASN A 76 3.89 6.89 -8.55
CA ASN A 76 3.96 6.16 -9.82
C ASN A 76 4.43 4.70 -9.63
N TYR A 77 5.43 4.47 -8.79
CA TYR A 77 5.89 3.11 -8.47
C TYR A 77 4.84 2.30 -7.70
N LEU A 78 4.14 2.94 -6.76
CA LEU A 78 3.02 2.32 -6.04
C LEU A 78 1.91 1.92 -7.00
N LEU A 79 1.53 2.80 -7.93
CA LEU A 79 0.52 2.49 -8.94
C LEU A 79 0.95 1.34 -9.85
N LEU A 80 2.20 1.34 -10.32
CA LEU A 80 2.74 0.27 -11.15
C LEU A 80 2.68 -1.09 -10.44
N TYR A 81 3.07 -1.15 -9.17
CA TYR A 81 2.99 -2.37 -8.36
C TYR A 81 1.54 -2.87 -8.19
N LEU A 82 0.58 -1.95 -8.11
CA LEU A 82 -0.84 -2.30 -7.96
C LEU A 82 -1.49 -2.74 -9.29
N GLU A 83 -0.89 -2.42 -10.43
CA GLU A 83 -1.37 -2.83 -11.76
C GLU A 83 -0.92 -4.25 -12.15
N GLU A 84 0.22 -4.75 -11.63
CA GLU A 84 0.70 -6.13 -11.81
C GLU A 84 -0.04 -7.16 -10.92
#